data_AF-A0A854PNS6-F1
#
_entry.id   AF-A0A854PNS6-F1
#
_cell.length_a   1.000
_cell.length_b   1.000
_cell.length_c   1.000
_cell.angle_alpha   90.00
_cell.angle_beta   90.00
_cell.angle_gamma   90.00
#
_symmetry.space_group_name_H-M   'P 1'
#
loop_
_entity.id
_entity.type
_entity.pdbx_description
1 polymer ?
#
loop_
_entity_poly.entity_id
_entity_poly.type
_entity_poly.pdbx_seq_one_letter_code
_entity_poly.pdbx_strand_id
1 'polypeptide(L)'
;MKYKLRNYFDENNEEDIFDYIPPQKTNQIFTPKKVVKHMVDDLEKENPNVFDDPNATFADLYMKSGLYITEIVKRLYANPVMKQFYPDDRERILHIINHQVYGLAPTRIIYLIATNYILGFDNSIKGALDTSHFKQADAVEAAKNGKLQELIDKEFGLE
;
A
#
# COMPACT_ATOMS: atom_id res chain seq x y z
N MET A 1 -10.57 1.99 -21.20
CA MET A 1 -10.77 2.83 -20.00
C MET A 1 -10.29 2.12 -18.73
N LYS A 2 -10.91 1.01 -18.30
CA LYS A 2 -10.51 0.27 -17.08
C LYS A 2 -9.03 -0.11 -16.97
N TYR A 3 -8.40 -0.56 -18.07
CA TYR A 3 -6.99 -0.95 -18.05
C TYR A 3 -6.03 0.23 -17.91
N LYS A 4 -6.39 1.41 -18.43
CA LYS A 4 -5.57 2.62 -18.29
C LYS A 4 -5.56 3.10 -16.85
N LEU A 5 -6.73 3.20 -16.21
CA LEU A 5 -6.89 3.67 -14.83
C LEU A 5 -6.28 2.73 -13.76
N ARG A 6 -5.89 1.51 -14.11
CA ARG A 6 -5.29 0.54 -13.18
C ARG A 6 -3.79 0.73 -13.00
N ASN A 7 -3.10 1.32 -13.99
CA ASN A 7 -1.68 1.56 -13.88
C ASN A 7 -1.44 2.89 -13.14
N TYR A 8 -1.24 2.81 -11.82
CA TYR A 8 -0.98 3.98 -10.98
C TYR A 8 0.45 4.52 -11.10
N PHE A 9 1.34 3.86 -11.86
CA PHE A 9 2.65 4.39 -12.22
C PHE A 9 2.60 5.35 -13.42
N ASP A 10 1.50 5.35 -14.18
CA ASP A 10 1.33 6.29 -15.29
C ASP A 10 0.90 7.66 -14.75
N GLU A 11 1.87 8.59 -14.67
CA GLU A 11 1.63 9.96 -14.18
C GLU A 11 0.71 10.78 -15.09
N ASN A 12 0.41 10.31 -16.32
CA ASN A 12 -0.56 10.94 -17.20
C ASN A 12 -2.01 10.59 -16.84
N ASN A 13 -2.25 9.63 -15.92
CA ASN A 13 -3.58 9.43 -15.35
C ASN A 13 -3.88 10.52 -14.32
N GLU A 14 -4.55 11.58 -14.78
CA GLU A 14 -5.03 12.65 -13.89
C GLU A 14 -6.21 12.20 -13.00
N GLU A 15 -6.84 11.06 -13.31
CA GLU A 15 -8.04 10.55 -12.63
C GLU A 15 -7.78 9.18 -11.99
N ASP A 16 -8.34 8.96 -10.80
CA ASP A 16 -8.42 7.65 -10.15
C ASP A 16 -9.80 7.03 -10.24
N ILE A 17 -9.88 5.69 -10.21
CA ILE A 17 -11.16 4.98 -10.08
C ILE A 17 -11.94 5.39 -8.81
N PHE A 18 -11.25 5.77 -7.73
CA PHE A 18 -11.85 6.24 -6.49
C PHE A 18 -12.41 7.67 -6.58
N ASP A 19 -11.94 8.50 -7.51
CA ASP A 19 -12.49 9.85 -7.72
C ASP A 19 -13.94 9.81 -8.26
N TYR A 20 -14.30 8.68 -8.88
CA TYR A 20 -15.64 8.40 -9.39
C TYR A 20 -16.59 7.83 -8.33
N ILE A 21 -16.09 7.54 -7.12
CA ILE A 21 -16.95 7.07 -6.03
C ILE A 21 -17.52 8.28 -5.32
N PRO A 22 -18.85 8.51 -5.39
CA PRO A 22 -19.46 9.65 -4.73
C PRO A 22 -19.21 9.58 -3.22
N PRO A 23 -19.01 10.73 -2.54
CA PRO A 23 -18.83 10.78 -1.10
C PRO A 23 -19.94 10.00 -0.38
N GLN A 24 -19.56 8.93 0.32
CA GLN A 24 -20.52 8.09 1.03
C GLN A 24 -20.92 8.77 2.36
N LYS A 25 -22.19 8.65 2.76
CA LYS A 25 -22.70 9.18 4.04
C LYS A 25 -22.20 8.40 5.28
N THR A 26 -21.42 7.35 5.08
CA THR A 26 -20.92 6.44 6.12
C THR A 26 -19.40 6.57 6.28
N ASN A 27 -18.81 5.85 7.24
CA ASN A 27 -17.35 5.78 7.48
C ASN A 27 -16.52 5.23 6.29
N GLN A 28 -17.11 5.08 5.11
CA GLN A 28 -16.46 4.69 3.85
C GLN A 28 -15.89 5.90 3.10
N ILE A 29 -15.37 6.89 3.83
CA ILE A 29 -14.61 7.99 3.26
C ILE A 29 -13.23 7.46 2.88
N PHE A 30 -12.89 7.58 1.60
CA PHE A 30 -11.55 7.34 1.08
C PHE A 30 -10.72 8.61 1.22
N THR A 31 -9.47 8.47 1.63
CA THR A 31 -8.53 9.60 1.66
C THR A 31 -8.21 10.03 0.23
N PRO A 32 -8.42 11.30 -0.15
CA PRO A 32 -8.08 11.77 -1.49
C PRO A 32 -6.59 11.60 -1.79
N LYS A 33 -6.23 11.27 -3.04
CA LYS A 33 -4.83 11.09 -3.48
C LYS A 33 -3.90 12.24 -3.07
N LYS A 34 -4.36 13.49 -3.19
CA LYS A 34 -3.57 14.67 -2.82
C LYS A 34 -3.19 14.67 -1.33
N VAL A 35 -4.10 14.23 -0.46
CA VAL A 35 -3.85 14.11 0.98
C VAL A 35 -2.88 12.98 1.26
N VAL A 36 -3.05 11.82 0.61
CA VAL A 36 -2.11 10.69 0.73
C VAL A 36 -0.70 11.10 0.33
N LYS A 37 -0.53 11.74 -0.83
CA LYS A 37 0.77 12.24 -1.30
C LYS A 37 1.39 13.21 -0.29
N HIS A 38 0.61 14.17 0.20
CA HIS A 38 1.08 15.15 1.19
C HIS A 38 1.54 14.47 2.49
N MET A 39 0.81 13.48 2.99
CA MET A 39 1.19 12.76 4.21
C MET A 39 2.44 11.91 4.01
N VAL A 40 2.64 11.32 2.83
CA VAL A 40 3.88 10.60 2.51
C VAL A 40 5.06 11.56 2.32
N ASP A 41 4.84 12.75 1.76
CA ASP A 41 5.83 13.83 1.71
C ASP A 41 6.26 14.26 3.12
N ASP A 42 5.30 14.41 4.04
CA ASP A 42 5.60 14.81 5.42
C ASP A 42 6.33 13.70 6.19
N LEU A 43 5.99 12.42 5.96
CA LEU A 43 6.72 11.28 6.52
C LEU A 43 8.23 11.34 6.19
N GLU A 44 8.57 11.65 4.94
CA GLU A 44 9.96 11.79 4.48
C GLU A 44 10.66 13.03 5.05
N LYS A 45 9.93 14.14 5.22
CA LYS A 45 10.48 15.35 5.87
C LYS A 45 10.79 15.11 7.34
N GLU A 46 9.91 14.40 8.04
CA GLU A 46 10.09 14.06 9.46
C GLU A 46 11.15 12.98 9.67
N ASN A 47 11.29 12.07 8.70
CA ASN A 47 12.25 10.97 8.72
C ASN A 47 13.07 11.00 7.41
N PRO A 48 14.09 11.88 7.32
CA PRO A 48 14.92 11.95 6.13
C PRO A 48 15.50 10.58 5.77
N ASN A 49 15.45 10.24 4.48
CA ASN A 49 15.96 8.98 3.92
C ASN A 49 15.20 7.72 4.38
N VAL A 50 13.97 7.85 4.91
CA VAL A 50 13.15 6.69 5.33
C VAL A 50 12.94 5.66 4.21
N PHE A 51 12.98 6.08 2.94
CA PHE A 51 12.82 5.20 1.77
C PHE A 51 14.13 4.66 1.18
N ASP A 52 15.29 4.97 1.77
CA ASP A 52 16.60 4.58 1.24
C ASP A 52 17.06 3.19 1.71
N ASP A 53 16.45 2.65 2.78
CA ASP A 53 16.77 1.32 3.30
C ASP A 53 15.99 0.24 2.54
N PRO A 54 16.68 -0.68 1.82
CA PRO A 54 16.02 -1.76 1.10
C PRO A 54 15.34 -2.79 2.02
N ASN A 55 15.61 -2.77 3.33
CA ASN A 55 14.99 -3.66 4.31
C ASN A 55 13.92 -2.97 5.16
N ALA A 56 13.70 -1.66 5.00
CA ALA A 56 12.64 -0.96 5.72
C ALA A 56 11.27 -1.50 5.30
N THR A 57 10.38 -1.65 6.29
CA THR A 57 9.01 -2.09 6.10
C THR A 57 8.02 -1.00 6.46
N PHE A 58 6.90 -0.96 5.75
CA PHE A 58 5.85 0.02 5.88
C PHE A 58 4.50 -0.68 5.98
N ALA A 59 3.63 -0.21 6.87
CA ALA A 59 2.34 -0.84 7.10
C ALA A 59 1.18 0.17 7.09
N ASP A 60 0.11 -0.18 6.39
CA ASP A 60 -1.21 0.44 6.56
C ASP A 60 -2.11 -0.53 7.34
N LEU A 61 -2.25 -0.31 8.65
CA LEU A 61 -3.03 -1.17 9.54
C LEU A 61 -4.54 -0.97 9.42
N TYR A 62 -5.02 -0.08 8.53
CA TYR A 62 -6.43 0.11 8.28
C TYR A 62 -6.70 0.49 6.82
N MET A 63 -6.28 -0.39 5.92
CA MET A 63 -6.47 -0.21 4.50
C MET A 63 -7.95 -0.12 4.14
N LYS A 64 -8.27 0.85 3.27
CA LYS A 64 -9.55 0.91 2.55
C LYS A 64 -9.35 0.72 1.05
N SER A 65 -8.77 1.72 0.39
CA SER A 65 -8.50 1.73 -1.05
C SER A 65 -7.13 1.16 -1.41
N GLY A 66 -6.20 1.09 -0.45
CA GLY A 66 -4.79 0.76 -0.70
C GLY A 66 -3.94 1.96 -1.16
N LEU A 67 -4.48 3.19 -1.15
CA LEU A 67 -3.78 4.38 -1.66
C LEU A 67 -2.47 4.69 -0.95
N TYR A 68 -2.38 4.54 0.39
CA TYR A 68 -1.13 4.76 1.12
C TYR A 68 -0.04 3.78 0.69
N ILE A 69 -0.36 2.49 0.66
CA ILE A 69 0.57 1.46 0.19
C ILE A 69 1.02 1.74 -1.24
N THR A 70 0.10 2.08 -2.15
CA THR A 70 0.45 2.44 -3.53
C THR A 70 1.39 3.64 -3.61
N GLU A 71 1.16 4.70 -2.83
CA GLU A 71 2.07 5.86 -2.83
C GLU A 71 3.45 5.50 -2.27
N ILE A 72 3.52 4.68 -1.21
CA ILE A 72 4.80 4.16 -0.67
C ILE A 72 5.53 3.30 -1.71
N VAL A 73 4.82 2.39 -2.39
CA VAL A 73 5.38 1.59 -3.49
C VAL A 73 6.00 2.49 -4.57
N LYS A 74 5.31 3.56 -4.97
CA LYS A 74 5.83 4.52 -5.95
C LYS A 74 7.10 5.22 -5.45
N ARG A 75 7.14 5.63 -4.17
CA ARG A 75 8.33 6.25 -3.56
C ARG A 75 9.53 5.32 -3.61
N LEU A 76 9.37 4.10 -3.09
CA LEU A 76 10.42 3.09 -3.07
C LEU A 76 10.87 2.73 -4.50
N TYR A 77 9.94 2.59 -5.44
CA TYR A 77 10.26 2.22 -6.82
C TYR A 77 11.05 3.31 -7.56
N ALA A 78 10.73 4.59 -7.31
CA ALA A 78 11.39 5.74 -7.94
C ALA A 78 12.69 6.15 -7.23
N ASN A 79 12.87 5.77 -5.96
CA ASN A 79 13.97 6.17 -5.10
C ASN A 79 15.34 5.84 -5.73
N PRO A 80 16.29 6.81 -5.81
CA PRO A 80 17.59 6.59 -6.42
C PRO A 80 18.46 5.53 -5.73
N VAL A 81 18.40 5.43 -4.40
CA VAL A 81 19.14 4.43 -3.62
C VAL A 81 18.57 3.04 -3.86
N MET A 82 17.25 2.90 -3.88
CA MET A 82 16.58 1.65 -4.23
C MET A 82 16.94 1.17 -5.65
N LYS A 83 17.11 2.08 -6.62
CA LYS A 83 17.58 1.75 -7.98
C LYS A 83 19.04 1.29 -8.02
N GLN A 84 19.86 1.63 -7.04
CA GLN A 84 21.23 1.10 -6.94
C GLN A 84 21.23 -0.32 -6.40
N PHE A 85 20.38 -0.62 -5.40
CA PHE A 85 20.23 -1.97 -4.86
C PHE A 85 19.52 -2.93 -5.83
N TYR A 86 18.48 -2.44 -6.51
CA TYR A 86 17.69 -3.19 -7.48
C TYR A 86 17.60 -2.44 -8.81
N PRO A 87 18.64 -2.53 -9.67
CA PRO A 87 18.67 -1.84 -10.95
C PRO A 87 17.60 -2.33 -11.93
N ASP A 88 17.24 -3.61 -11.88
CA ASP A 88 16.16 -4.17 -12.69
C ASP A 88 14.79 -3.77 -12.13
N ASP A 89 13.95 -3.20 -12.99
CA ASP A 89 12.62 -2.70 -12.64
C ASP A 89 11.70 -3.79 -12.10
N ARG A 90 11.78 -4.99 -12.68
CA ARG A 90 10.94 -6.13 -12.27
C ARG A 90 11.40 -6.68 -10.93
N GLU A 91 12.69 -6.85 -10.72
CA GLU A 91 13.23 -7.28 -9.41
C GLU A 91 12.91 -6.27 -8.32
N ARG A 92 13.03 -4.97 -8.61
CA ARG A 92 12.73 -3.91 -7.65
C ARG A 92 11.27 -3.91 -7.21
N ILE A 93 10.33 -3.99 -8.15
CA ILE A 93 8.90 -4.01 -7.78
C ILE A 93 8.52 -5.31 -7.05
N LEU A 94 9.11 -6.45 -7.43
CA LEU A 94 8.90 -7.70 -6.71
C LEU A 94 9.42 -7.62 -5.27
N HIS A 95 10.62 -7.06 -5.08
CA HIS A 95 11.19 -6.86 -3.74
C HIS A 95 10.30 -5.96 -2.87
N ILE A 96 9.91 -4.79 -3.41
CA ILE A 96 9.06 -3.83 -2.70
C ILE A 96 7.74 -4.48 -2.27
N ILE A 97 7.04 -5.15 -3.19
CA ILE A 97 5.74 -5.76 -2.89
C ILE A 97 5.91 -6.94 -1.93
N ASN A 98 6.89 -7.82 -2.15
CA ASN A 98 7.00 -9.06 -1.37
C ASN A 98 7.53 -8.83 0.06
N HIS A 99 8.31 -7.77 0.28
CA HIS A 99 9.11 -7.63 1.49
C HIS A 99 8.97 -6.29 2.22
N GLN A 100 8.49 -5.22 1.58
CA GLN A 100 8.54 -3.89 2.19
C GLN A 100 7.17 -3.31 2.55
N VAL A 101 6.06 -3.81 1.99
CA VAL A 101 4.73 -3.25 2.25
C VAL A 101 3.81 -4.27 2.90
N TYR A 102 3.09 -3.83 3.92
CA TYR A 102 2.22 -4.66 4.77
C TYR A 102 0.87 -3.99 4.93
N GLY A 103 -0.19 -4.76 5.20
CA GLY A 103 -1.45 -4.12 5.52
C GLY A 103 -2.53 -5.00 6.10
N LEU A 104 -3.42 -4.36 6.86
CA LEU A 104 -4.64 -4.96 7.40
C LEU A 104 -5.87 -4.29 6.79
N ALA A 105 -6.83 -5.11 6.35
CA ALA A 105 -8.13 -4.64 5.92
C ALA A 105 -9.24 -5.24 6.80
N PRO A 106 -10.21 -4.45 7.29
CA PRO A 106 -11.15 -4.88 8.33
C PRO A 106 -12.20 -5.89 7.84
N THR A 107 -12.48 -5.93 6.53
CA THR A 107 -13.49 -6.84 5.97
C THR A 107 -13.01 -7.44 4.66
N ARG A 108 -13.59 -8.59 4.28
CA ARG A 108 -13.25 -9.29 3.03
C ARG A 108 -13.39 -8.41 1.79
N ILE A 109 -14.45 -7.62 1.72
CA ILE A 109 -14.70 -6.77 0.56
C ILE A 109 -13.67 -5.63 0.46
N ILE A 110 -13.31 -5.02 1.61
CA ILE A 110 -12.30 -3.97 1.66
C ILE A 110 -10.92 -4.54 1.33
N TYR A 111 -10.59 -5.72 1.88
CA TYR A 111 -9.37 -6.45 1.55
C TYR A 111 -9.23 -6.65 0.03
N LEU A 112 -10.31 -7.11 -0.62
CA LEU A 112 -10.32 -7.33 -2.06
C LEU A 112 -10.18 -6.04 -2.85
N ILE A 113 -10.79 -4.94 -2.41
CA ILE A 113 -10.67 -3.64 -3.07
C ILE A 113 -9.21 -3.15 -2.99
N ALA A 114 -8.64 -3.13 -1.79
CA ALA A 114 -7.27 -2.66 -1.57
C ALA A 114 -6.24 -3.51 -2.34
N THR A 115 -6.29 -4.84 -2.20
CA THR A 115 -5.31 -5.73 -2.85
C THR A 115 -5.43 -5.74 -4.37
N ASN A 116 -6.64 -5.69 -4.93
CA ASN A 116 -6.80 -5.55 -6.37
C ASN A 116 -6.30 -4.21 -6.90
N TYR A 117 -6.38 -3.14 -6.11
CA TYR A 117 -5.82 -1.84 -6.49
C TYR A 117 -4.28 -1.87 -6.44
N ILE A 118 -3.71 -2.31 -5.32
CA ILE A 118 -2.26 -2.35 -5.10
C ILE A 118 -1.55 -3.26 -6.11
N LEU A 119 -2.11 -4.44 -6.39
CA LEU A 119 -1.47 -5.51 -7.18
C LEU A 119 -2.01 -5.60 -8.61
N GLY A 120 -2.98 -4.75 -8.96
CA GLY A 120 -3.72 -4.84 -10.21
C GLY A 120 -3.08 -4.13 -11.40
N PHE A 121 -1.93 -3.48 -11.23
CA PHE A 121 -1.28 -2.65 -12.25
C PHE A 121 -0.55 -3.47 -13.32
N ASP A 122 0.01 -4.63 -12.97
CA ASP A 122 0.69 -5.53 -13.91
C ASP A 122 0.32 -7.01 -13.66
N ASN A 123 -0.15 -7.68 -14.71
CA ASN A 123 -0.47 -9.11 -14.64
C ASN A 123 0.77 -10.01 -14.81
N SER A 124 1.86 -9.50 -15.39
CA SER A 124 3.06 -10.28 -15.69
C SER A 124 3.79 -10.76 -14.43
N ILE A 125 3.69 -9.99 -13.34
CA ILE A 125 4.36 -10.27 -12.07
C ILE A 125 3.52 -11.10 -11.11
N LYS A 126 2.21 -11.27 -11.36
CA LYS A 126 1.27 -11.91 -10.40
C LYS A 126 1.69 -13.28 -9.89
N GLY A 127 2.32 -14.09 -10.74
CA GLY A 127 2.78 -15.43 -10.35
C GLY A 127 3.99 -15.44 -9.41
N ALA A 128 4.66 -14.30 -9.24
CA ALA A 128 5.84 -14.13 -8.40
C ALA A 128 5.59 -13.24 -7.16
N LEU A 129 4.36 -12.76 -6.98
CA LEU A 129 4.00 -11.94 -5.82
C LEU A 129 3.68 -12.83 -4.62
N ASP A 130 4.41 -12.62 -3.53
CA ASP A 130 3.93 -13.00 -2.21
C ASP A 130 3.00 -11.89 -1.72
N THR A 131 1.83 -12.28 -1.22
CA THR A 131 0.81 -11.35 -0.69
C THR A 131 0.36 -11.77 0.70
N SER A 132 1.10 -12.70 1.32
CA SER A 132 0.80 -13.26 2.63
C SER A 132 0.80 -12.20 3.75
N HIS A 133 1.47 -11.07 3.54
CA HIS A 133 1.56 -9.91 4.43
C HIS A 133 0.44 -8.87 4.24
N PHE A 134 -0.48 -9.09 3.30
CA PHE A 134 -1.77 -8.40 3.31
C PHE A 134 -2.78 -9.33 3.98
N LYS A 135 -3.38 -8.89 5.09
CA LYS A 135 -4.31 -9.71 5.89
C LYS A 135 -5.67 -9.06 6.02
N GLN A 136 -6.68 -9.90 6.22
CA GLN A 136 -8.00 -9.45 6.61
C GLN A 136 -8.12 -9.53 8.15
N ALA A 137 -7.94 -8.40 8.83
CA ALA A 137 -8.11 -8.29 10.27
C ALA A 137 -8.60 -6.88 10.66
N ASP A 138 -9.47 -6.80 11.69
CA ASP A 138 -10.01 -5.53 12.17
C ASP A 138 -9.11 -4.92 13.26
N ALA A 139 -8.17 -4.10 12.81
CA ALA A 139 -7.29 -3.35 13.70
C ALA A 139 -8.04 -2.32 14.56
N VAL A 140 -9.22 -1.84 14.14
CA VAL A 140 -10.00 -0.85 14.91
C VAL A 140 -10.60 -1.52 16.14
N GLU A 141 -11.15 -2.72 16.00
CA GLU A 141 -11.65 -3.48 17.14
C GLU A 141 -10.51 -3.81 18.12
N ALA A 142 -9.36 -4.28 17.63
CA ALA A 142 -8.21 -4.56 18.48
C ALA A 142 -7.70 -3.31 19.20
N ALA A 143 -7.56 -2.18 18.49
CA ALA A 143 -7.11 -0.91 19.08
C ALA A 143 -8.06 -0.39 20.17
N LYS A 144 -9.38 -0.47 19.94
CA LYS A 144 -10.38 -0.07 20.96
C LYS A 144 -10.28 -0.87 22.25
N ASN A 145 -9.84 -2.13 22.14
CA ASN A 145 -9.67 -3.03 23.28
C ASN A 145 -8.25 -3.01 23.86
N GLY A 146 -7.34 -2.16 23.36
CA GLY A 146 -5.94 -2.13 23.79
C GLY A 146 -5.11 -3.34 23.35
N LYS A 147 -5.57 -4.10 22.35
CA LYS A 147 -4.98 -5.36 21.88
C LYS A 147 -4.36 -5.27 20.48
N LEU A 148 -4.02 -4.07 20.02
CA LEU A 148 -3.47 -3.88 18.69
C LEU A 148 -2.13 -4.62 18.52
N GLN A 149 -1.26 -4.60 19.52
CA GLN A 149 0.01 -5.32 19.47
C GLN A 149 -0.20 -6.84 19.40
N GLU A 150 -1.11 -7.40 20.21
CA GLU A 150 -1.46 -8.83 20.15
C GLU A 150 -1.95 -9.23 18.76
N LEU A 151 -2.73 -8.37 18.09
CA LEU A 151 -3.17 -8.61 16.73
C LEU A 151 -1.99 -8.56 15.75
N ILE A 152 -1.10 -7.58 15.86
CA ILE A 152 0.09 -7.46 15.00
C ILE A 152 0.97 -8.70 15.15
N ASP A 153 1.26 -9.11 16.39
CA ASP A 153 2.09 -10.28 16.67
C ASP A 153 1.46 -11.56 16.14
N LYS A 154 0.12 -11.70 16.24
CA LYS A 154 -0.60 -12.84 15.68
C LYS A 154 -0.57 -12.88 14.15
N GLU A 155 -0.71 -11.74 13.49
CA GLU A 155 -0.85 -11.68 12.03
C GLU A 155 0.50 -11.59 11.29
N PHE A 156 1.52 -11.04 11.94
CA PHE A 156 2.84 -10.76 11.35
C PHE A 156 4.03 -11.26 12.16
N GLY A 157 3.85 -11.64 13.42
CA GLY A 157 4.92 -12.22 14.23
C GLY A 157 5.45 -13.48 13.58
N LEU A 158 6.77 -13.54 13.42
CA LEU A 158 7.47 -14.74 12.99
C LEU A 158 7.41 -15.74 14.15
N GLU A 159 6.85 -16.93 13.92
CA GLU A 159 7.16 -18.11 14.75
C GLU A 159 8.60 -18.57 14.51
#